data_AF-A0A2E2ASQ5-F1
#
_entry.id   AF-A0A2E2ASQ5-F1
#
_cell.length_a   1.000
_cell.length_b   1.000
_cell.length_c   1.000
_cell.angle_alpha   90.00
_cell.angle_beta   90.00
_cell.angle_gamma   90.00
#
_symmetry.space_group_name_H-M   'P 1'
#
loop_
_entity.id
_entity.type
_entity.pdbx_description
1 polymer ?
#
loop_
_entity_poly.entity_id
_entity_poly.type
_entity_poly.pdbx_seq_one_letter_code
_entity_poly.pdbx_strand_id
1 'polypeptide(L)'
;MPIAPQLTHRFAGRAYKIAEQIRTGTQVTAENLAETFNVSKRTIYRDLDLLRKSGISVQYDNLTDSYCIMEEKSRSEKGTFQINRRCTLQHLRDLVLATRCSPWMNIEGVHPGLETIIEMFLDKLDLTQRQAIRKLYQACEYETHSPRNSTLERDLLRALADSVMNGKTLEILIVDNLISSNSDIDIDNWEDYALWLRFDVHNIYVHEATWYFSGYCHEHQEHRSYALNNVMNAALASKQPTISALD
;
A
#
# COMPACT_ATOMS: atom_id res chain seq x y z
N MET A 1 -15.67 24.74 51.05
CA MET A 1 -14.69 25.31 50.10
C MET A 1 -13.69 24.23 49.74
N PRO A 2 -13.63 23.74 48.49
CA PRO A 2 -12.54 22.88 48.06
C PRO A 2 -11.39 23.74 47.52
N ILE A 3 -10.19 23.49 48.04
CA ILE A 3 -8.94 24.11 47.62
C ILE A 3 -8.59 23.55 46.25
N ALA A 4 -8.60 24.40 45.21
CA ALA A 4 -8.11 24.04 43.89
C ALA A 4 -6.59 23.82 43.97
N PRO A 5 -6.04 22.73 43.39
CA PRO A 5 -4.61 22.50 43.36
C PRO A 5 -3.97 23.55 42.44
N GLN A 6 -3.10 24.38 43.01
CA GLN A 6 -2.32 25.34 42.23
C GLN A 6 -1.34 24.58 41.34
N LEU A 7 -1.66 24.46 40.04
CA LEU A 7 -0.71 24.02 39.03
C LEU A 7 0.40 25.07 38.92
N THR A 8 1.57 24.75 39.46
CA THR A 8 2.78 25.55 39.38
C THR A 8 3.13 25.88 37.92
N HIS A 9 2.99 27.16 37.58
CA HIS A 9 2.96 27.75 36.24
C HIS A 9 4.29 27.77 35.44
N ARG A 10 5.33 27.00 35.82
CA ARG A 10 6.66 27.11 35.17
C ARG A 10 6.95 26.05 34.10
N PHE A 11 6.29 24.89 34.15
CA PHE A 11 6.57 23.77 33.23
C PHE A 11 5.56 23.62 32.08
N ALA A 12 4.33 24.12 32.24
CA ALA A 12 3.28 24.03 31.22
C ALA A 12 3.66 24.79 29.92
N GLY A 13 4.41 25.89 30.03
CA GLY A 13 4.79 26.70 28.87
C GLY A 13 5.75 26.00 27.90
N ARG A 14 6.72 25.22 28.39
CA ARG A 14 7.69 24.53 27.51
C ARG A 14 7.08 23.32 26.84
N ALA A 15 6.33 22.49 27.58
CA ALA A 15 5.64 21.35 27.00
C ALA A 15 4.67 21.78 25.89
N TYR A 16 3.91 22.86 26.12
CA TYR A 16 3.06 23.46 25.09
C TYR A 16 3.84 23.90 23.84
N LYS A 17 4.95 24.64 24.02
CA LYS A 17 5.82 25.07 22.90
C LYS A 17 6.44 23.90 22.15
N ILE A 18 6.82 22.83 22.85
CA ILE A 18 7.28 21.57 22.24
C ILE A 18 6.16 20.98 21.37
N ALA A 19 4.92 20.91 21.87
CA ALA A 19 3.79 20.41 21.10
C ALA A 19 3.49 21.26 19.85
N GLU A 20 3.63 22.58 19.94
CA GLU A 20 3.51 23.49 18.80
C GLU A 20 4.62 23.27 17.77
N GLN A 21 5.87 23.09 18.21
CA GLN A 21 6.96 22.74 17.30
C GLN A 21 6.75 21.38 16.65
N ILE A 22 6.25 20.37 17.36
CA ILE A 22 5.92 19.07 16.77
C ILE A 22 4.82 19.20 15.70
N ARG A 23 3.86 20.12 15.86
CA ARG A 23 2.80 20.36 14.87
C ARG A 23 3.25 21.12 13.63
N THR A 24 4.22 22.03 13.78
CA THR A 24 4.60 22.98 12.73
C THR A 24 5.97 22.69 12.11
N GLY A 25 6.80 21.92 12.79
CA GLY A 25 8.18 21.65 12.43
C GLY A 25 8.33 20.56 11.38
N THR A 26 9.36 20.72 10.54
CA THR A 26 9.68 19.78 9.46
C THR A 26 10.54 18.60 9.89
N GLN A 27 11.28 18.71 11.00
CA GLN A 27 12.02 17.61 11.65
C GLN A 27 12.30 17.97 13.12
N VAL A 28 11.65 17.27 14.04
CA VAL A 28 11.69 17.56 15.48
C VAL A 28 12.26 16.36 16.23
N THR A 29 13.54 16.43 16.61
CA THR A 29 14.24 15.38 17.39
C THR A 29 14.43 15.82 18.84
N ALA A 30 14.81 14.87 19.71
CA ALA A 30 15.11 15.20 21.10
C ALA A 30 16.34 16.12 21.21
N GLU A 31 17.32 15.91 20.33
CA GLU A 31 18.51 16.74 20.13
C GLU A 31 18.12 18.17 19.73
N ASN A 32 17.36 18.34 18.65
CA ASN A 32 16.97 19.67 18.16
C ASN A 32 16.15 20.43 19.21
N LEU A 33 15.25 19.74 19.91
CA LEU A 33 14.47 20.34 21.01
C LEU A 33 15.38 20.71 22.19
N ALA A 34 16.33 19.86 22.55
CA ALA A 34 17.26 20.12 23.66
C ALA A 34 18.09 21.38 23.39
N GLU A 35 18.63 21.53 22.18
CA GLU A 35 19.36 22.71 21.75
C GLU A 35 18.46 23.95 21.72
N THR A 36 17.29 23.86 21.08
CA THR A 36 16.35 24.99 20.92
C THR A 36 15.89 25.56 22.25
N PHE A 37 15.60 24.69 23.23
CA PHE A 37 15.15 25.11 24.56
C PHE A 37 16.29 25.26 25.57
N ASN A 38 17.54 25.04 25.16
CA ASN A 38 18.73 25.07 26.00
C ASN A 38 18.60 24.20 27.26
N VAL A 39 18.22 22.93 27.09
CA VAL A 39 18.01 21.94 28.16
C VAL A 39 18.62 20.59 27.77
N SER A 40 18.70 19.67 28.74
CA SER A 40 19.13 18.30 28.45
C SER A 40 18.05 17.48 27.72
N LYS A 41 18.46 16.49 26.92
CA LYS A 41 17.55 15.50 26.30
C LYS A 41 16.62 14.83 27.32
N ARG A 42 17.12 14.54 28.54
CA ARG A 42 16.32 14.02 29.65
C ARG A 42 15.15 14.93 30.00
N THR A 43 15.36 16.24 29.95
CA THR A 43 14.30 17.22 30.19
C THR A 43 13.26 17.18 29.07
N ILE A 44 13.70 17.11 27.82
CA ILE A 44 12.81 16.94 26.66
C ILE A 44 11.99 15.66 26.77
N TYR A 45 12.60 14.50 27.05
CA TYR A 45 11.85 13.26 27.22
C TYR A 45 10.80 13.34 28.34
N ARG A 46 11.11 14.04 29.44
CA ARG A 46 10.14 14.30 30.51
C ARG A 46 9.00 15.20 30.04
N ASP A 47 9.27 16.24 29.25
CA ASP A 47 8.22 17.10 28.71
C ASP A 47 7.35 16.36 27.69
N LEU A 48 7.93 15.49 26.85
CA LEU A 48 7.19 14.61 25.95
C LEU A 48 6.31 13.62 26.71
N ASP A 49 6.81 13.06 27.83
CA ASP A 49 6.03 12.20 28.72
C ASP A 49 4.87 12.96 29.39
N LEU A 50 5.07 14.23 29.75
CA LEU A 50 3.99 15.10 30.24
C LEU A 50 2.90 15.31 29.17
N LEU A 51 3.29 15.53 27.90
CA LEU A 51 2.34 15.66 26.79
C LEU A 51 1.51 14.38 26.61
N ARG A 52 2.14 13.21 26.67
CA ARG A 52 1.45 11.91 26.61
C ARG A 52 0.45 11.75 27.75
N LYS A 53 0.86 12.07 28.97
CA LYS A 53 0.00 12.03 30.16
C LYS A 53 -1.16 13.02 30.10
N SER A 54 -1.04 14.11 29.34
CA SER A 54 -2.14 15.04 29.09
C SER A 54 -3.07 14.64 27.93
N GLY A 55 -2.91 13.44 27.37
CA GLY A 55 -3.74 12.94 26.27
C GLY A 55 -3.28 13.36 24.87
N ILE A 56 -2.09 13.95 24.74
CA ILE A 56 -1.51 14.27 23.42
C ILE A 56 -0.64 13.09 23.01
N SER A 57 -1.05 12.34 21.99
CA SER A 57 -0.33 11.15 21.53
C SER A 57 0.93 11.55 20.75
N VAL A 58 2.04 11.75 21.45
CA VAL A 58 3.35 12.06 20.85
C VAL A 58 4.16 10.77 20.61
N GLN A 59 4.49 10.49 19.36
CA GLN A 59 5.29 9.34 18.94
C GLN A 59 6.54 9.77 18.17
N TYR A 60 7.60 8.96 18.24
CA TYR A 60 8.77 9.13 17.38
C TYR A 60 8.55 8.31 16.11
N ASP A 61 8.70 8.96 14.96
CA ASP A 61 8.70 8.27 13.69
C ASP A 61 10.11 8.00 13.21
N ASN A 62 10.45 6.72 13.13
CA ASN A 62 11.74 6.27 12.64
C ASN A 62 11.93 6.54 11.13
N LEU A 63 10.85 6.66 10.34
CA LEU A 63 10.96 6.92 8.90
C LEU A 63 11.36 8.37 8.62
N THR A 64 10.75 9.32 9.34
CA THR A 64 11.05 10.76 9.19
C THR A 64 12.09 11.27 10.19
N ASP A 65 12.61 10.41 11.07
CA ASP A 65 13.51 10.75 12.17
C ASP A 65 13.02 11.98 12.95
N SER A 66 11.75 11.94 13.39
CA SER A 66 11.05 13.09 13.97
C SER A 66 9.89 12.68 14.87
N TYR A 67 9.67 13.45 15.94
CA TYR A 67 8.45 13.38 16.75
C TYR A 67 7.24 13.90 15.95
N CYS A 68 6.09 13.24 16.11
CA CYS A 68 4.81 13.61 15.54
C CYS A 68 3.69 13.46 16.58
N ILE A 69 2.65 14.29 16.48
CA ILE A 69 1.42 14.14 17.26
C ILE A 69 0.41 13.36 16.41
N MET A 70 -0.02 12.21 16.90
CA MET A 70 -1.10 11.43 16.33
C MET A 70 -2.42 12.02 16.82
N GLU A 71 -3.28 12.48 15.92
CA GLU A 71 -4.66 12.78 16.28
C GLU A 71 -5.38 11.46 16.58
N GLU A 72 -5.78 11.24 17.83
CA GLU A 72 -6.74 10.20 18.18
C GLU A 72 -8.11 10.61 17.62
N LYS A 73 -8.39 10.22 16.37
CA LYS A 73 -9.76 10.21 15.87
C LYS A 73 -10.33 8.80 16.02
N SER A 74 -11.45 8.75 16.75
CA SER A 74 -12.48 7.71 16.82
C SER A 74 -12.23 6.49 15.94
N ARG A 75 -12.12 5.30 16.56
CA ARG A 75 -12.22 3.96 15.95
C ARG A 75 -12.27 4.02 14.42
N SER A 76 -11.12 3.97 13.75
CA SER A 76 -11.04 3.88 12.29
C SER A 76 -12.11 2.92 11.79
N GLU A 77 -13.00 3.40 10.91
CA GLU A 77 -13.85 2.52 10.12
C GLU A 77 -12.92 1.55 9.40
N LYS A 78 -13.19 0.24 9.50
CA LYS A 78 -12.33 -0.85 9.01
C LYS A 78 -11.69 -0.49 7.66
N GLY A 79 -10.38 -0.25 7.65
CA GLY A 79 -9.59 -0.01 6.43
C GLY A 79 -9.37 1.46 6.04
N THR A 80 -9.92 2.45 6.75
CA THR A 80 -9.67 3.88 6.49
C THR A 80 -8.60 4.46 7.41
N PHE A 81 -7.71 5.29 6.87
CA PHE A 81 -6.67 5.98 7.64
C PHE A 81 -6.31 7.34 7.01
N GLN A 82 -5.72 8.23 7.81
CA GLN A 82 -5.19 9.51 7.36
C GLN A 82 -3.65 9.48 7.35
N ILE A 83 -3.04 10.02 6.30
CA ILE A 83 -1.58 10.12 6.20
C ILE A 83 -1.13 11.47 6.77
N ASN A 84 -0.78 11.49 8.05
CA ASN A 84 -0.31 12.69 8.76
C ASN A 84 1.22 12.88 8.62
N ARG A 85 1.75 12.69 7.41
CA ARG A 85 3.19 12.77 7.12
C ARG A 85 3.47 13.82 6.05
N ARG A 86 4.64 14.45 6.12
CA ARG A 86 5.08 15.40 5.09
C ARG A 86 5.36 14.66 3.79
N CYS A 87 4.58 14.94 2.75
CA CYS A 87 4.87 14.55 1.38
C CYS A 87 5.61 15.70 0.66
N THR A 88 6.67 15.40 -0.10
CA THR A 88 7.43 16.39 -0.85
C THR A 88 7.14 16.26 -2.35
N LEU A 89 7.49 17.28 -3.14
CA LEU A 89 7.39 17.19 -4.60
C LEU A 89 8.27 16.09 -5.19
N GLN A 90 9.39 15.76 -4.54
CA GLN A 90 10.26 14.66 -4.98
C GLN A 90 9.58 13.31 -4.75
N HIS A 91 8.95 13.11 -3.59
CA HIS A 91 8.15 11.89 -3.33
C HIS A 91 7.02 11.75 -4.36
N LEU A 92 6.34 12.85 -4.69
CA LEU A 92 5.25 12.81 -5.66
C LEU A 92 5.76 12.57 -7.09
N ARG A 93 6.90 13.16 -7.48
CA ARG A 93 7.58 12.88 -8.76
C ARG A 93 7.88 11.39 -8.89
N ASP A 94 8.49 10.81 -7.87
CA ASP A 94 8.92 9.40 -7.90
C ASP A 94 7.69 8.47 -7.91
N LEU A 95 6.61 8.83 -7.20
CA LEU A 95 5.32 8.13 -7.27
C LEU A 95 4.69 8.20 -8.67
N VAL A 96 4.71 9.36 -9.32
CA VAL A 96 4.21 9.52 -10.70
C VAL A 96 5.01 8.65 -11.66
N LEU A 97 6.34 8.65 -11.57
CA LEU A 97 7.18 7.79 -12.41
C LEU A 97 6.88 6.31 -12.18
N ALA A 98 6.82 5.87 -10.92
CA ALA A 98 6.56 4.47 -10.58
C ALA A 98 5.16 4.00 -11.02
N THR A 99 4.16 4.87 -10.97
CA THR A 99 2.79 4.53 -11.36
C THR A 99 2.57 4.64 -12.86
N ARG A 100 2.94 5.76 -13.49
CA ARG A 100 2.68 6.03 -14.92
C ARG A 100 3.50 5.19 -15.88
N CYS A 101 4.73 4.83 -15.49
CA CYS A 101 5.61 4.00 -16.31
C CYS A 101 5.53 2.51 -15.94
N SER A 102 4.47 2.08 -15.24
CA SER A 102 4.26 0.68 -14.86
C SER A 102 3.38 -0.06 -15.87
N PRO A 103 3.63 -1.36 -16.12
CA PRO A 103 2.73 -2.23 -16.89
C PRO A 103 1.29 -2.26 -16.36
N TRP A 104 1.10 -1.99 -15.06
CA TRP A 104 -0.22 -1.89 -14.44
C TRP A 104 -1.10 -0.80 -15.09
N MET A 105 -0.48 0.27 -15.60
CA MET A 105 -1.22 1.35 -16.25
C MET A 105 -1.73 1.00 -17.64
N ASN A 106 -1.22 -0.06 -18.27
CA ASN A 106 -1.65 -0.49 -19.58
C ASN A 106 -2.88 -1.42 -19.54
N ILE A 107 -3.47 -1.62 -18.35
CA ILE A 107 -4.64 -2.49 -18.17
C ILE A 107 -5.92 -1.65 -18.09
N GLU A 108 -6.94 -2.09 -18.83
CA GLU A 108 -8.22 -1.39 -18.91
C GLU A 108 -8.92 -1.19 -17.55
N GLY A 109 -9.36 0.03 -17.28
CA GLY A 109 -10.11 0.39 -16.07
C GLY A 109 -9.24 0.63 -14.82
N VAL A 110 -7.91 0.61 -14.94
CA VAL A 110 -7.00 0.99 -13.85
C VAL A 110 -6.89 2.51 -13.68
N HIS A 111 -6.96 3.27 -14.78
CA HIS A 111 -6.76 4.72 -14.81
C HIS A 111 -7.57 5.52 -13.76
N PRO A 112 -8.90 5.34 -13.62
CA PRO A 112 -9.71 6.22 -12.76
C PRO A 112 -9.31 6.16 -11.29
N GLY A 113 -8.91 4.98 -10.80
CA GLY A 113 -8.51 4.80 -9.40
C GLY A 113 -7.21 5.53 -9.06
N LEU A 114 -6.22 5.46 -9.96
CA LEU A 114 -4.94 6.15 -9.77
C LEU A 114 -5.05 7.66 -10.00
N GLU A 115 -5.90 8.10 -10.92
CA GLU A 115 -6.19 9.52 -11.12
C GLU A 115 -6.79 10.15 -9.85
N THR A 116 -7.74 9.46 -9.21
CA THR A 116 -8.32 9.88 -7.93
C THR A 116 -7.23 10.06 -6.86
N ILE A 117 -6.32 9.09 -6.74
CA ILE A 117 -5.22 9.14 -5.77
C ILE A 117 -4.29 10.33 -6.05
N ILE A 118 -3.96 10.59 -7.32
CA ILE A 118 -3.09 11.70 -7.69
C ILE A 118 -3.76 13.05 -7.42
N GLU A 119 -5.05 13.21 -7.75
CA GLU A 119 -5.76 14.46 -7.47
C GLU A 119 -5.82 14.75 -5.96
N MET A 120 -5.94 13.73 -5.09
CA MET A 120 -5.83 13.91 -3.63
C MET A 120 -4.49 14.54 -3.20
N PHE A 121 -3.39 14.25 -3.89
CA PHE A 121 -2.10 14.89 -3.64
C PHE A 121 -2.04 16.30 -4.24
N LEU A 122 -2.53 16.47 -5.47
CA LEU A 122 -2.52 17.75 -6.19
C LEU A 122 -3.33 18.85 -5.50
N ASP A 123 -4.40 18.47 -4.79
CA ASP A 123 -5.22 19.39 -4.00
C ASP A 123 -4.46 20.03 -2.83
N LYS A 124 -3.35 19.44 -2.40
CA LYS A 124 -2.49 19.97 -1.32
C LYS A 124 -1.41 20.92 -1.83
N LEU A 125 -1.21 21.02 -3.14
CA LEU A 125 -0.13 21.80 -3.75
C LEU A 125 -0.61 23.20 -4.17
N ASP A 126 0.33 24.14 -4.23
CA ASP A 126 0.09 25.44 -4.88
C ASP A 126 -0.08 25.29 -6.41
N LEU A 127 -0.54 26.35 -7.07
CA LEU A 127 -0.84 26.32 -8.51
C LEU A 127 0.38 25.94 -9.36
N THR A 128 1.56 26.49 -9.06
CA THR A 128 2.78 26.26 -9.83
C THR A 128 3.24 24.81 -9.68
N GLN A 129 3.23 24.30 -8.45
CA GLN A 129 3.57 22.93 -8.12
C GLN A 129 2.60 21.94 -8.78
N ARG A 130 1.30 22.21 -8.70
CA ARG A 130 0.26 21.39 -9.32
C ARG A 130 0.44 21.30 -10.84
N GLN A 131 0.71 22.43 -11.49
CA GLN A 131 0.98 22.47 -12.93
C GLN A 131 2.24 21.66 -13.30
N ALA A 132 3.30 21.74 -12.48
CA ALA A 132 4.52 20.98 -12.73
C ALA A 132 4.28 19.47 -12.65
N ILE A 133 3.55 18.99 -11.64
CA ILE A 133 3.24 17.56 -11.49
C ILE A 133 2.28 17.08 -12.59
N ARG A 134 1.29 17.88 -13.00
CA ARG A 134 0.41 17.52 -14.13
C ARG A 134 1.18 17.37 -15.44
N LYS A 135 2.12 18.28 -15.71
CA LYS A 135 3.01 18.16 -16.88
C LYS A 135 3.81 16.86 -16.84
N LEU A 136 4.36 16.50 -15.68
CA LEU A 136 5.07 15.23 -15.51
C LEU A 136 4.13 14.03 -15.73
N TYR A 137 2.96 14.03 -15.11
CA TYR A 137 1.97 12.95 -15.23
C TYR A 137 1.57 12.70 -16.69
N GLN A 138 1.37 13.78 -17.47
CA GLN A 138 1.05 13.73 -18.89
C GLN A 138 2.23 13.28 -19.77
N ALA A 139 3.47 13.56 -19.34
CA ALA A 139 4.68 13.17 -20.06
C ALA A 139 5.11 11.72 -19.79
N CYS A 140 4.56 11.07 -18.77
CA CYS A 140 4.89 9.71 -18.40
C CYS A 140 3.84 8.71 -18.91
N GLU A 141 4.33 7.70 -19.63
CA GLU A 141 3.55 6.61 -20.19
C GLU A 141 4.36 5.31 -20.16
N TYR A 142 3.65 4.18 -20.18
CA TYR A 142 4.23 2.86 -20.41
C TYR A 142 3.74 2.37 -21.78
N GLU A 143 4.66 2.21 -22.72
CA GLU A 143 4.35 1.68 -24.05
C GLU A 143 4.59 0.17 -24.11
N THR A 144 3.67 -0.55 -24.75
CA THR A 144 3.87 -1.95 -25.11
C THR A 144 3.33 -2.20 -26.51
N HIS A 145 4.02 -3.08 -27.26
CA HIS A 145 3.62 -3.48 -28.61
C HIS A 145 2.38 -4.38 -28.65
N SER A 146 1.88 -4.82 -27.48
CA SER A 146 0.70 -5.66 -27.36
C SER A 146 -0.24 -5.08 -26.29
N PRO A 147 -1.05 -4.05 -26.62
CA PRO A 147 -2.04 -3.51 -25.70
C PRO A 147 -3.07 -4.59 -25.35
N ARG A 148 -3.26 -4.84 -24.06
CA ARG A 148 -4.21 -5.85 -23.56
C ARG A 148 -5.44 -5.15 -23.02
N ASN A 149 -6.51 -5.20 -23.79
CA ASN A 149 -7.79 -4.59 -23.44
C ASN A 149 -8.69 -5.60 -22.69
N SER A 150 -8.14 -6.28 -21.67
CA SER A 150 -8.90 -7.25 -20.91
C SER A 150 -9.08 -6.81 -19.48
N THR A 151 -10.34 -6.62 -19.08
CA THR A 151 -10.71 -6.40 -17.68
C THR A 151 -10.48 -7.65 -16.81
N LEU A 152 -10.39 -8.84 -17.41
CA LEU A 152 -10.04 -10.08 -16.71
C LEU A 152 -8.63 -10.01 -16.12
N GLU A 153 -7.65 -9.52 -16.88
CA GLU A 153 -6.25 -9.43 -16.40
C GLU A 153 -6.16 -8.57 -15.13
N ARG A 154 -6.86 -7.44 -15.11
CA ARG A 154 -7.00 -6.58 -13.93
C ARG A 154 -7.59 -7.33 -12.74
N ASP A 155 -8.68 -8.04 -12.98
CA ASP A 155 -9.44 -8.68 -11.90
C ASP A 155 -8.70 -9.91 -11.35
N LEU A 156 -7.97 -10.64 -12.20
CA LEU A 156 -7.05 -11.70 -11.77
C LEU A 156 -5.90 -11.15 -10.94
N LEU A 157 -5.22 -10.07 -11.38
CA LEU A 157 -4.15 -9.43 -10.60
C LEU A 157 -4.64 -8.93 -9.25
N ARG A 158 -5.85 -8.38 -9.18
CA ARG A 158 -6.50 -7.99 -7.92
C ARG A 158 -6.77 -9.21 -7.04
N ALA A 159 -7.30 -10.29 -7.58
CA ALA A 159 -7.54 -11.53 -6.83
C ALA A 159 -6.24 -12.12 -6.26
N LEU A 160 -5.16 -12.14 -7.06
CA LEU A 160 -3.82 -12.53 -6.63
C LEU A 160 -3.31 -11.62 -5.49
N ALA A 161 -3.42 -10.30 -5.65
CA ALA A 161 -3.00 -9.35 -4.63
C ALA A 161 -3.81 -9.50 -3.33
N ASP A 162 -5.12 -9.67 -3.43
CA ASP A 162 -6.02 -9.89 -2.29
C ASP A 162 -5.70 -11.20 -1.57
N SER A 163 -5.37 -12.27 -2.31
CA SER A 163 -4.91 -13.55 -1.76
C SER A 163 -3.64 -13.36 -0.92
N VAL A 164 -2.64 -12.66 -1.46
CA VAL A 164 -1.38 -12.35 -0.75
C VAL A 164 -1.65 -11.51 0.50
N MET A 165 -2.43 -10.44 0.37
CA MET A 165 -2.74 -9.53 1.48
C MET A 165 -3.45 -10.22 2.64
N ASN A 166 -4.29 -11.22 2.34
CA ASN A 166 -5.11 -11.91 3.34
C ASN A 166 -4.60 -13.31 3.71
N GLY A 167 -3.51 -13.78 3.10
CA GLY A 167 -2.97 -15.12 3.30
C GLY A 167 -3.98 -16.23 2.96
N LYS A 168 -4.75 -16.07 1.87
CA LYS A 168 -5.80 -17.01 1.47
C LYS A 168 -5.41 -17.77 0.20
N THR A 169 -5.65 -19.08 0.19
CA THR A 169 -5.52 -19.92 -1.00
C THR A 169 -6.55 -19.51 -2.07
N LEU A 170 -6.11 -19.47 -3.33
CA LEU A 170 -6.98 -19.30 -4.49
C LEU A 170 -7.27 -20.65 -5.14
N GLU A 171 -8.48 -20.80 -5.67
CA GLU A 171 -8.81 -21.74 -6.72
C GLU A 171 -8.64 -21.01 -8.05
N ILE A 172 -7.71 -21.46 -8.88
CA ILE A 172 -7.39 -20.87 -10.18
C ILE A 172 -7.69 -21.86 -11.30
N LEU A 173 -8.33 -21.39 -12.36
CA LEU A 173 -8.55 -22.16 -13.58
C LEU A 173 -7.44 -21.85 -14.57
N ILE A 174 -6.58 -22.84 -14.85
CA ILE A 174 -5.46 -22.71 -15.78
C ILE A 174 -5.69 -23.58 -17.01
N VAL A 175 -5.39 -23.06 -18.20
CA VAL A 175 -5.24 -23.86 -19.42
C VAL A 175 -3.77 -24.25 -19.57
N ASP A 176 -3.48 -25.56 -19.55
CA ASP A 176 -2.11 -26.05 -19.66
C ASP A 176 -1.58 -25.90 -21.10
N ASN A 177 -0.64 -24.96 -21.30
CA ASN A 177 -0.01 -24.69 -22.58
C ASN A 177 1.06 -25.72 -23.00
N LEU A 178 1.32 -26.77 -22.22
CA LEU A 178 2.21 -27.85 -22.66
C LEU A 178 1.68 -28.59 -23.91
N ILE A 179 0.41 -28.41 -24.27
CA ILE A 179 -0.19 -29.00 -25.47
C ILE A 179 -0.26 -27.99 -26.63
N SER A 180 -0.29 -26.68 -26.36
CA SER A 180 -0.42 -25.63 -27.39
C SER A 180 0.91 -25.12 -27.95
N SER A 181 2.00 -25.20 -27.18
CA SER A 181 3.31 -24.66 -27.62
C SER A 181 3.96 -25.42 -28.78
N ASN A 182 3.39 -26.55 -29.21
CA ASN A 182 3.97 -27.39 -30.25
C ASN A 182 3.03 -27.65 -31.45
N SER A 183 1.92 -26.92 -31.56
CA SER A 183 0.99 -27.16 -32.65
C SER A 183 0.21 -25.92 -33.04
N ASP A 184 0.25 -25.57 -34.32
CA ASP A 184 -0.69 -24.67 -35.02
C ASP A 184 -2.13 -25.25 -35.04
N ILE A 185 -2.57 -25.83 -33.93
CA ILE A 185 -3.90 -26.41 -33.77
C ILE A 185 -4.78 -25.34 -33.16
N ASP A 186 -5.79 -24.92 -33.93
CA ASP A 186 -6.96 -24.22 -33.42
C ASP A 186 -7.59 -25.13 -32.34
N ILE A 187 -7.45 -24.74 -31.08
CA ILE A 187 -7.96 -25.54 -29.95
C ILE A 187 -9.46 -25.25 -29.83
N ASP A 188 -10.26 -25.91 -30.67
CA ASP A 188 -11.72 -25.82 -30.62
C ASP A 188 -12.31 -26.32 -29.27
N ASN A 189 -11.51 -27.02 -28.44
CA ASN A 189 -11.90 -27.55 -27.12
C ASN A 189 -10.90 -27.20 -25.99
N TRP A 190 -10.73 -25.93 -25.64
CA TRP A 190 -9.85 -25.53 -24.53
C TRP A 190 -10.31 -26.09 -23.16
N GLU A 191 -11.60 -26.41 -23.02
CA GLU A 191 -12.20 -26.97 -21.80
C GLU A 191 -11.57 -28.31 -21.41
N ASP A 192 -11.14 -29.11 -22.39
CA ASP A 192 -10.52 -30.43 -22.17
C ASP A 192 -9.13 -30.34 -21.52
N TYR A 193 -8.51 -29.14 -21.54
CA TYR A 193 -7.17 -28.87 -21.04
C TYR A 193 -7.15 -27.89 -19.87
N ALA A 194 -8.34 -27.51 -19.38
CA ALA A 194 -8.49 -26.59 -18.26
C ALA A 194 -8.47 -27.36 -16.92
N LEU A 195 -7.61 -26.91 -16.00
CA LEU A 195 -7.45 -27.52 -14.68
C LEU A 195 -7.71 -26.49 -13.59
N TRP A 196 -8.53 -26.87 -12.61
CA TRP A 196 -8.66 -26.14 -11.35
C TRP A 196 -7.51 -26.52 -10.43
N LEU A 197 -6.77 -25.53 -9.96
CA LEU A 197 -5.67 -25.68 -9.02
C LEU A 197 -5.91 -24.84 -7.77
N ARG A 198 -5.53 -25.38 -6.62
CA ARG A 198 -5.42 -24.65 -5.37
C ARG A 198 -4.01 -24.11 -5.24
N PHE A 199 -3.91 -22.79 -5.08
CA PHE A 199 -2.64 -22.09 -5.18
C PHE A 199 -2.49 -21.04 -4.09
N ASP A 200 -1.37 -21.13 -3.35
CA ASP A 200 -0.95 -20.11 -2.40
C ASP A 200 0.04 -19.17 -3.08
N VAL A 201 -0.41 -17.97 -3.41
CA VAL A 201 0.39 -16.97 -4.13
C VAL A 201 1.45 -16.39 -3.19
N HIS A 202 2.70 -16.35 -3.65
CA HIS A 202 3.82 -15.77 -2.91
C HIS A 202 4.40 -14.54 -3.62
N ASN A 203 4.52 -14.58 -4.96
CA ASN A 203 5.05 -13.49 -5.76
C ASN A 203 4.14 -13.16 -6.93
N ILE A 204 4.08 -11.87 -7.28
CA ILE A 204 3.46 -11.34 -8.51
C ILE A 204 4.53 -10.47 -9.16
N TYR A 205 4.85 -10.72 -10.42
CA TYR A 205 5.95 -10.04 -11.10
C TYR A 205 5.72 -9.92 -12.61
N VAL A 206 6.48 -9.04 -13.25
CA VAL A 206 6.48 -8.87 -14.70
C VAL A 206 7.82 -9.34 -15.25
N HIS A 207 7.77 -10.17 -16.29
CA HIS A 207 8.93 -10.59 -17.06
C HIS A 207 8.61 -10.47 -18.55
N GLU A 208 9.47 -9.80 -19.31
CA GLU A 208 9.29 -9.57 -20.76
C GLU A 208 7.87 -9.07 -21.12
N ALA A 209 7.42 -8.02 -20.41
CA ALA A 209 6.08 -7.41 -20.56
C ALA A 209 4.88 -8.36 -20.29
N THR A 210 5.11 -9.53 -19.70
CA THR A 210 4.06 -10.47 -19.31
C THR A 210 4.00 -10.60 -17.78
N TRP A 211 2.78 -10.61 -17.24
CA TRP A 211 2.56 -10.86 -15.83
C TRP A 211 2.68 -12.35 -15.51
N TYR A 212 3.36 -12.62 -14.40
CA TYR A 212 3.53 -13.94 -13.82
C TYR A 212 3.19 -13.89 -12.34
N PHE A 213 2.83 -15.05 -11.81
CA PHE A 213 2.76 -15.26 -10.37
C PHE A 213 3.40 -16.61 -10.03
N SER A 214 3.96 -16.69 -8.84
CA SER A 214 4.56 -17.92 -8.33
C SER A 214 4.19 -18.16 -6.88
N GLY A 215 4.24 -19.43 -6.49
CA GLY A 215 3.72 -19.86 -5.21
C GLY A 215 3.61 -21.38 -5.10
N TYR A 216 2.92 -21.84 -4.06
CA TYR A 216 2.78 -23.27 -3.77
C TYR A 216 1.50 -23.82 -4.40
N CYS A 217 1.64 -24.83 -5.27
CA CYS A 217 0.52 -25.53 -5.89
C CYS A 217 0.21 -26.80 -5.09
N HIS A 218 -1.04 -26.94 -4.62
CA HIS A 218 -1.44 -28.07 -3.78
C HIS A 218 -1.65 -29.35 -4.59
N GLU A 219 -2.03 -29.27 -5.86
CA GLU A 219 -2.23 -30.44 -6.71
C GLU A 219 -0.89 -31.08 -7.11
N HIS A 220 0.14 -30.25 -7.30
CA HIS A 220 1.48 -30.70 -7.66
C HIS A 220 2.43 -30.83 -6.45
N GLN A 221 2.01 -30.36 -5.28
CA GLN A 221 2.79 -30.38 -4.02
C GLN A 221 4.16 -29.69 -4.13
N GLU A 222 4.29 -28.69 -5.01
CA GLU A 222 5.55 -27.99 -5.27
C GLU A 222 5.36 -26.51 -5.59
N HIS A 223 6.47 -25.76 -5.58
CA HIS A 223 6.47 -24.37 -6.02
C HIS A 223 6.44 -24.28 -7.54
N ARG A 224 5.45 -23.56 -8.07
CA ARG A 224 5.28 -23.35 -9.51
C ARG A 224 5.12 -21.87 -9.85
N SER A 225 5.36 -21.56 -11.11
CA SER A 225 5.17 -20.24 -11.70
C SER A 225 4.27 -20.37 -12.92
N TYR A 226 3.31 -19.46 -13.06
CA TYR A 226 2.37 -19.45 -14.18
C TYR A 226 2.33 -18.07 -14.81
N ALA A 227 2.26 -18.04 -16.14
CA ALA A 227 1.92 -16.83 -16.88
C ALA A 227 0.44 -16.50 -16.65
N LEU A 228 0.14 -15.23 -16.40
CA LEU A 228 -1.24 -14.80 -16.12
C LEU A 228 -2.18 -15.06 -17.31
N ASN A 229 -1.65 -15.04 -18.53
CA ASN A 229 -2.40 -15.32 -19.77
C ASN A 229 -3.03 -16.70 -19.81
N ASN A 230 -2.47 -17.64 -19.05
CA ASN A 230 -2.94 -19.02 -19.02
C ASN A 230 -4.05 -19.19 -17.98
N VAL A 231 -4.35 -18.16 -17.19
CA VAL A 231 -5.38 -18.18 -16.16
C VAL A 231 -6.68 -17.63 -16.73
N MET A 232 -7.73 -18.44 -16.66
CA MET A 232 -9.07 -18.07 -17.13
C MET A 232 -9.99 -17.60 -16.02
N ASN A 233 -9.72 -18.00 -14.77
CA ASN A 233 -10.50 -17.60 -13.61
C ASN A 233 -9.68 -17.72 -12.32
N ALA A 234 -10.03 -16.94 -11.31
CA ALA A 234 -9.51 -17.04 -9.96
C ALA A 234 -10.61 -16.72 -8.94
N ALA A 235 -10.78 -17.60 -7.97
CA ALA A 235 -11.72 -17.42 -6.86
C ALA A 235 -11.01 -17.73 -5.53
N LEU A 236 -11.44 -17.09 -4.44
CA LEU A 236 -10.98 -17.48 -3.11
C LEU A 236 -11.49 -18.89 -2.81
N ALA A 237 -10.58 -19.79 -2.42
CA ALA A 237 -10.96 -21.14 -2.04
C ALA A 237 -11.99 -21.06 -0.91
N SER A 238 -13.15 -21.66 -1.14
CA SER A 238 -14.14 -21.80 -0.07
C SER A 238 -13.53 -22.69 1.03
N LYS A 239 -13.76 -22.36 2.31
CA LYS A 239 -13.48 -23.32 3.37
C LYS A 239 -14.36 -24.54 3.09
N GLN A 240 -13.79 -25.62 2.57
CA GLN A 240 -14.50 -26.89 2.59
C GLN A 240 -14.87 -27.18 4.05
N PRO A 241 -16.15 -27.45 4.38
CA PRO A 241 -16.45 -28.08 5.65
C PRO A 241 -15.69 -29.41 5.64
N THR A 242 -14.95 -29.66 6.73
CA THR A 242 -14.31 -30.94 6.97
C THR A 242 -15.42 -32.00 6.95
N ILE A 243 -15.61 -32.70 5.84
CA ILE A 243 -16.37 -33.94 5.85
C ILE A 243 -15.45 -34.93 6.55
N SER A 244 -15.61 -35.03 7.87
CA SER A 244 -15.15 -36.17 8.62
C SER A 244 -15.91 -37.39 8.08
N ALA A 245 -15.28 -38.11 7.16
CA ALA A 245 -15.69 -39.47 6.85
C ALA A 245 -15.33 -40.35 8.06
N LEU A 246 -16.25 -40.39 9.01
CA LEU A 246 -16.42 -41.45 9.99
C LEU A 246 -17.94 -41.66 10.10
N ASP A 247 -18.44 -42.60 9.31
CA ASP A 247 -19.37 -43.67 9.71
C ASP A 247 -19.58 -44.64 8.53
#